data_AF-A0A351WPS7-F1
#
_entry.id   AF-A0A351WPS7-F1
#
_cell.length_a   1.000
_cell.length_b   1.000
_cell.length_c   1.000
_cell.angle_alpha   90.00
_cell.angle_beta   90.00
_cell.angle_gamma   90.00
#
_symmetry.space_group_name_H-M   'P 1'
#
loop_
_entity.id
_entity.type
_entity.pdbx_description
1 polymer ?
#
loop_
_entity_poly.entity_id
_entity_poly.type
_entity_poly.pdbx_seq_one_letter_code
_entity_poly.pdbx_strand_id
1 'polypeptide(L)' 'MIHEVNHPLVKHKIGLMREAGISTKKFRELTSEIACLLAYEATRDFPLEPRTITGWDGSKVEI' A
#
# COMPACT_ATOMS: atom_id res chain seq x y z
N MET A 1 -0.77 20.92 -0.01
CA MET A 1 -0.06 20.24 1.10
C MET A 1 0.76 19.11 0.48
N ILE A 2 2.02 18.92 0.87
CA ILE A 2 2.88 17.84 0.39
C ILE A 2 3.07 16.86 1.54
N HIS A 3 2.90 15.56 1.30
CA HIS A 3 3.13 14.51 2.29
C HIS A 3 4.25 13.59 1.82
N GLU A 4 5.35 13.55 2.56
CA GLU A 4 6.46 12.61 2.30
C GLU A 4 6.22 11.30 3.06
N VAL A 5 6.13 10.19 2.31
CA VAL A 5 5.95 8.85 2.88
C VAL A 5 7.27 8.34 3.44
N ASN A 6 7.40 8.39 4.77
CA ASN A 6 8.61 8.01 5.52
C ASN A 6 8.70 6.51 5.88
N HIS A 7 8.14 5.64 5.05
CA HIS A 7 8.15 4.19 5.29
C HIS A 7 9.51 3.56 4.88
N PRO A 8 10.17 2.75 5.73
CA PRO A 8 11.48 2.15 5.42
C PRO A 8 11.52 1.36 4.10
N LEU A 9 10.46 0.60 3.81
CA LEU A 9 10.37 -0.16 2.55
C LEU A 9 10.24 0.74 1.31
N VAL A 10 9.62 1.91 1.41
CA VAL A 10 9.54 2.86 0.28
C VAL A 10 10.95 3.37 -0.03
N LYS A 11 11.70 3.79 1.00
CA LYS A 11 13.10 4.26 0.86
C LYS A 11 13.99 3.16 0.27
N HIS A 12 13.90 1.94 0.78
CA HIS A 12 14.66 0.80 0.28
C HIS A 12 14.36 0.49 -1.20
N LYS A 13 13.08 0.38 -1.58
CA LYS A 13 12.68 0.03 -2.95
C LYS A 13 12.99 1.15 -3.95
N ILE A 14 12.84 2.42 -3.57
CA ILE A 14 13.28 3.56 -4.41
C ILE A 14 14.80 3.51 -4.61
N GLY A 15 15.57 3.14 -3.59
CA GLY A 15 17.01 2.93 -3.73
C GLY A 15 17.34 1.89 -4.80
N LEU A 16 16.67 0.72 -4.77
CA LEU A 16 16.83 -0.33 -5.79
C LEU A 16 16.39 0.12 -7.19
N MET A 17 15.31 0.90 -7.31
CA MET A 17 14.82 1.40 -8.61
C MET A 17 15.81 2.34 -9.31
N ARG A 18 16.75 2.95 -8.57
CA ARG A 18 17.76 3.87 -9.12
C ARG A 18 19.02 3.15 -9.60
N GLU A 19 19.12 1.83 -9.44
CA GLU A 19 20.27 1.04 -9.89
C GLU A 19 20.42 1.11 -11.42
N ALA A 20 21.64 1.43 -11.88
CA ALA A 20 21.93 1.47 -13.31
C ALA A 20 21.86 0.05 -13.91
N GLY A 21 21.21 -0.08 -15.06
CA GLY A 21 21.05 -1.38 -15.73
C GLY A 21 19.92 -2.25 -15.17
N ILE A 22 19.07 -1.72 -14.28
CA ILE A 22 17.87 -2.44 -13.81
C ILE A 22 17.01 -2.91 -15.00
N SER A 23 16.61 -4.17 -14.98
CA SER A 23 15.71 -4.70 -16.01
C SER A 23 14.34 -4.05 -15.95
N THR A 24 13.68 -3.90 -17.09
CA THR A 24 12.31 -3.35 -17.15
C THR A 24 11.32 -4.16 -16.32
N LYS A 25 11.52 -5.48 -16.21
CA LYS A 25 10.71 -6.34 -15.34
C LYS A 25 10.84 -5.93 -13.88
N LYS A 26 12.08 -5.83 -13.38
CA LYS A 26 12.34 -5.50 -11.97
C LYS A 26 11.86 -4.10 -11.61
N PHE A 27 12.03 -3.13 -12.51
CA PHE A 27 11.52 -1.78 -12.32
C PHE A 27 9.98 -1.76 -12.16
N ARG A 28 9.25 -2.50 -13.01
CA ARG A 28 7.79 -2.59 -12.91
C ARG A 28 7.32 -3.26 -11.62
N GLU A 29 7.99 -4.33 -11.19
CA GLU A 29 7.70 -4.99 -9.92
C GLU A 29 7.85 -4.03 -8.73
N LEU A 30 8.99 -3.34 -8.64
CA LEU A 30 9.24 -2.36 -7.57
C LEU A 30 8.25 -1.20 -7.61
N THR A 31 7.88 -0.73 -8.81
CA THR A 31 6.87 0.33 -8.98
C THR A 31 5.52 -0.09 -8.39
N SER A 32 5.05 -1.30 -8.69
CA SER A 32 3.79 -1.82 -8.14
C SER A 32 3.83 -1.93 -6.61
N GLU A 33 4.95 -2.39 -6.06
CA GLU A 33 5.12 -2.52 -4.61
C GLU A 33 5.10 -1.15 -3.90
N ILE A 34 5.78 -0.15 -4.47
CA ILE A 34 5.75 1.22 -3.93
C ILE A 34 4.36 1.82 -4.07
N ALA A 35 3.69 1.63 -5.22
CA ALA A 35 2.34 2.15 -5.43
C ALA A 35 1.35 1.63 -4.40
N CYS A 36 1.46 0.36 -3.99
CA CYS A 36 0.65 -0.22 -2.92
C CYS A 36 0.86 0.50 -1.57
N LEU A 37 2.12 0.76 -1.20
CA LEU A 37 2.46 1.49 0.04
C LEU A 37 1.98 2.94 0.00
N LEU A 38 2.10 3.60 -1.16
CA LEU A 38 1.62 4.97 -1.33
C LEU A 38 0.09 5.04 -1.27
N ALA A 39 -0.61 4.08 -1.88
CA ALA A 39 -2.06 4.00 -1.83
C ALA A 39 -2.54 3.83 -0.38
N TYR A 40 -1.91 2.92 0.39
CA TYR A 40 -2.22 2.72 1.80
C TYR A 40 -2.13 4.02 2.63
N GLU A 41 -1.04 4.78 2.49
CA GLU A 41 -0.88 6.07 3.17
C GLU A 41 -1.85 7.14 2.67
N ALA A 42 -2.12 7.17 1.36
CA ALA A 42 -3.03 8.14 0.76
C ALA A 42 -4.49 7.91 1.16
N THR A 43 -4.89 6.67 1.44
CA THR A 43 -6.25 6.30 1.84
C THR A 43 -6.44 6.21 3.35
N ARG A 44 -5.45 6.62 4.16
CA ARG A 44 -5.49 6.47 5.63
C ARG A 44 -6.70 7.14 6.27
N ASP A 45 -7.14 8.26 5.72
CA ASP A 45 -8.22 9.08 6.27
C ASP A 45 -9.57 8.86 5.56
N PHE A 46 -9.72 7.75 4.82
CA PHE A 46 -10.98 7.44 4.15
C PHE A 46 -12.10 7.19 5.18
N PRO A 47 -13.29 7.81 4.99
CA PRO A 47 -14.41 7.55 5.87
C PRO A 47 -14.89 6.10 5.71
N LEU A 48 -15.21 5.47 6.84
CA LEU A 48 -15.79 4.13 6.90
C LEU A 48 -17.21 4.21 7.47
N GLU A 49 -18.03 3.22 7.17
CA GLU A 49 -19.37 3.07 7.72
C GLU A 49 -19.55 1.68 8.33
N PRO A 50 -20.26 1.57 9.47
CA PRO A 50 -20.50 0.28 10.10
C PRO A 50 -21.42 -0.58 9.24
N ARG A 51 -21.10 -1.86 9.10
CA ARG A 51 -21.93 -2.83 8.37
C ARG A 51 -22.01 -4.16 9.10
N THR A 52 -23.23 -4.69 9.24
CA THR A 52 -23.42 -6.05 9.75
C THR A 52 -23.18 -7.09 8.65
N ILE A 53 -22.29 -8.05 8.93
CA ILE A 53 -22.03 -9.23 8.10
C ILE A 53 -22.26 -10.52 8.90
N THR A 54 -22.45 -11.64 8.19
CA THR A 54 -22.51 -12.97 8.80
C THR A 54 -21.10 -13.55 8.90
N GLY A 55 -20.65 -13.82 10.12
CA GLY A 55 -19.37 -14.45 10.43
C GLY A 55 -19.33 -15.93 10.03
N TRP A 56 -18.13 -16.50 9.99
CA TRP A 56 -17.91 -17.90 9.58
C TRP A 56 -18.60 -18.91 10.50
N ASP A 57 -18.87 -18.54 11.74
CA ASP A 57 -19.58 -19.32 12.76
C ASP A 57 -21.09 -19.04 12.79
N GLY A 58 -21.60 -18.21 11.87
CA GLY A 58 -23.00 -17.79 11.80
C GLY A 58 -23.37 -16.63 12.75
N SER A 59 -22.42 -16.11 13.52
CA SER A 59 -22.65 -14.91 14.34
C SER A 59 -22.82 -13.66 13.47
N LYS A 60 -23.59 -12.67 13.92
CA LYS A 60 -23.67 -11.36 13.26
C LYS A 60 -22.57 -10.47 13.83
N VAL A 61 -21.67 -10.01 12.96
CA VAL A 61 -20.53 -9.15 13.31
C VAL A 61 -20.73 -7.78 12.66
N GLU A 62 -20.54 -6.72 13.44
CA GLU A 62 -20.45 -5.35 12.95
C GLU A 62 -18.99 -5.04 12.62
N ILE A 63 -18.72 -4.67 11.36
CA ILE A 63 -17.41 -4.27 10.84
C ILE A 63 -17.40 -2.80 10.45
#